data_AF-A0A4P6L7P4-F1
#
_entry.id   AF-A0A4P6L7P4-F1
#
_cell.length_a   1.000
_cell.length_b   1.000
_cell.length_c   1.000
_cell.angle_alpha   90.00
_cell.angle_beta   90.00
_cell.angle_gamma   90.00
#
_symmetry.space_group_name_H-M   'P 1'
#
loop_
_entity.id
_entity.type
_entity.pdbx_description
1 polymer ?
#
loop_
_entity_poly.entity_id
_entity_poly.type
_entity_poly.pdbx_seq_one_letter_code
_entity_poly.pdbx_strand_id
1 'polypeptide(L)'
;MLLLAALQVTAVAAPDSTVTFGQGAEGWQGLQPMDGNGGTSIDTSLGNGAPALHTQIEHFGATWSTTTNTNFVRDYTQMQGVTFGIDVLANSVWFFNREVTRDLVIELRDYDNQANGLPYTSVWTKVGTLDASKAGWQHLSVTIADTSALGLPAGWGGYGNEDAQGNPYLPSDRTFASVLAGVDEVAFTTFVPGFAFGFTYFDVAVDNISISPVPEPAQGGMLLAGLAAMAALARRRARR
;
A
#
# COMPACT_ATOMS: atom_id res chain seq x y z
N MET A 1 4.49 -26.42 41.82
CA MET A 1 4.93 -26.36 40.41
C MET A 1 3.96 -25.45 39.67
N LEU A 2 4.37 -24.21 39.38
CA LEU A 2 3.60 -23.30 38.52
C LEU A 2 3.96 -23.64 37.06
N LEU A 3 2.99 -24.10 36.29
CA LEU A 3 3.14 -24.28 34.84
C LEU A 3 2.87 -22.93 34.18
N LEU A 4 3.92 -22.28 33.66
CA LEU A 4 3.79 -21.10 32.81
C LEU A 4 3.48 -21.61 31.39
N ALA A 5 2.22 -21.52 30.97
CA ALA A 5 1.85 -21.77 29.58
C ALA A 5 2.20 -20.52 28.76
N ALA A 6 3.29 -20.59 28.00
CA ALA A 6 3.61 -19.57 27.01
C ALA A 6 2.65 -19.73 25.82
N LEU A 7 1.70 -18.80 25.66
CA LEU A 7 0.99 -18.64 24.39
C LEU A 7 2.04 -18.18 23.36
N GLN A 8 2.42 -19.08 22.44
CA GLN A 8 3.12 -18.68 21.24
C GLN A 8 2.09 -18.14 20.26
N VAL A 9 2.04 -16.81 20.15
CA VAL A 9 1.38 -16.16 19.01
C VAL A 9 2.30 -16.41 17.82
N THR A 10 1.93 -17.36 16.95
CA THR A 10 2.61 -17.53 15.67
C THR A 10 2.21 -16.36 14.79
N ALA A 11 3.14 -15.44 14.53
CA ALA A 11 2.96 -14.43 13.49
C ALA A 11 2.72 -15.15 12.16
N VAL A 12 1.55 -14.95 11.57
CA VAL A 12 1.27 -15.47 10.23
C VAL A 12 1.94 -14.50 9.26
N ALA A 13 3.00 -14.96 8.59
CA ALA A 13 3.58 -14.19 7.50
C ALA A 13 2.48 -13.86 6.48
N ALA A 14 2.42 -12.60 6.06
CA ALA A 14 1.52 -12.21 4.99
C ALA A 14 1.77 -13.09 3.75
N PRO A 15 0.73 -13.52 3.03
CA PRO A 15 0.95 -14.07 1.70
C PRO A 15 1.61 -13.00 0.85
N ASP A 16 2.78 -13.34 0.31
CA ASP A 16 3.35 -12.58 -0.81
C ASP A 16 2.39 -12.72 -2.00
N SER A 17 1.98 -11.60 -2.57
CA SER A 17 1.00 -11.55 -3.65
C SER A 17 1.39 -10.46 -4.64
N THR A 18 1.34 -10.79 -5.93
CA THR A 18 1.54 -9.85 -7.04
C THR A 18 0.42 -10.03 -8.05
N VAL A 19 -0.24 -8.93 -8.41
CA VAL A 19 -1.28 -8.86 -9.44
C VAL A 19 -0.65 -8.41 -10.74
N THR A 20 -0.85 -9.20 -11.80
CA THR A 20 -0.21 -9.02 -13.12
C THR A 20 -1.23 -8.84 -14.24
N PHE A 21 -2.52 -8.79 -13.89
CA PHE A 21 -3.67 -8.65 -14.78
C PHE A 21 -3.81 -9.69 -15.90
N GLY A 22 -2.94 -10.71 -15.94
CA GLY A 22 -2.99 -11.82 -16.89
C GLY A 22 -4.23 -12.70 -16.72
N GLN A 23 -4.91 -12.60 -15.58
CA GLN A 23 -6.15 -13.32 -15.26
C GLN A 23 -7.36 -12.38 -15.14
N GLY A 24 -7.28 -11.18 -15.72
CA GLY A 24 -8.29 -10.15 -15.59
C GLY A 24 -7.94 -9.14 -14.51
N ALA A 25 -8.93 -8.41 -13.99
CA ALA A 25 -8.65 -7.28 -13.10
C ALA A 25 -8.22 -7.69 -11.69
N GLU A 26 -8.43 -8.95 -11.30
CA GLU A 26 -8.01 -9.51 -9.99
C GLU A 26 -8.47 -8.65 -8.80
N GLY A 27 -9.68 -8.08 -8.89
CA GLY A 27 -10.28 -7.22 -7.86
C GLY A 27 -9.81 -5.76 -7.87
N TRP A 28 -8.88 -5.39 -8.75
CA TRP A 28 -8.46 -4.01 -8.95
C TRP A 28 -9.34 -3.30 -9.98
N GLN A 29 -9.48 -2.00 -9.82
CA GLN A 29 -10.21 -1.14 -10.73
C GLN A 29 -9.48 0.19 -10.84
N GLY A 30 -9.63 0.86 -11.98
CA GLY A 30 -9.25 2.26 -12.13
C GLY A 30 -10.44 3.15 -12.42
N LEU A 31 -10.20 4.46 -12.43
CA LEU A 31 -11.24 5.45 -12.67
C LEU A 31 -11.93 5.25 -14.03
N GLN A 32 -13.25 5.46 -14.02
CA GLN A 32 -14.10 5.51 -15.20
C GLN A 32 -14.82 6.86 -15.21
N PRO A 33 -14.73 7.66 -16.28
CA PRO A 33 -15.42 8.93 -16.35
C PRO A 33 -16.93 8.72 -16.55
N MET A 34 -17.74 9.63 -16.02
CA MET A 34 -19.20 9.54 -16.15
C MET A 34 -19.71 9.71 -17.59
N ASP A 35 -18.95 10.40 -18.45
CA ASP A 35 -19.29 10.63 -19.84
C ASP A 35 -18.87 9.46 -20.77
N GLY A 36 -18.15 8.47 -20.23
CA GLY A 36 -17.63 7.33 -20.96
C GLY A 36 -16.45 7.63 -21.89
N ASN A 37 -15.88 8.84 -21.86
CA ASN A 37 -14.77 9.22 -22.72
C ASN A 37 -13.42 8.91 -22.05
N GLY A 38 -12.86 7.76 -22.41
CA GLY A 38 -11.65 7.24 -21.80
C GLY A 38 -11.95 6.44 -20.54
N GLY A 39 -10.95 6.30 -19.66
CA GLY A 39 -11.05 5.51 -18.44
C GLY A 39 -9.93 4.49 -18.33
N THR A 40 -10.14 3.50 -17.48
CA THR A 40 -9.15 2.44 -17.22
C THR A 40 -9.60 1.12 -17.84
N SER A 41 -8.72 0.45 -18.55
CA SER A 41 -8.98 -0.89 -19.09
C SER A 41 -7.74 -1.76 -19.00
N ILE A 42 -7.90 -3.08 -19.12
CA ILE A 42 -6.76 -3.98 -19.24
C ILE A 42 -6.23 -3.89 -20.67
N ASP A 43 -4.97 -3.50 -20.80
CA ASP A 43 -4.25 -3.45 -22.07
C ASP A 43 -3.34 -4.67 -22.17
N THR A 44 -3.68 -5.60 -23.07
CA THR A 44 -2.91 -6.85 -23.28
C THR A 44 -1.70 -6.65 -24.19
N SER A 45 -1.55 -5.46 -24.78
CA SER A 45 -0.40 -5.07 -25.60
C SER A 45 0.66 -4.31 -24.81
N LEU A 46 0.33 -3.90 -23.59
CA LEU A 46 1.17 -3.14 -22.67
C LEU A 46 1.40 -3.92 -21.38
N GLY A 47 2.53 -3.68 -20.72
CA GLY A 47 2.83 -4.22 -19.38
C GLY A 47 4.29 -4.60 -19.20
N ASN A 48 4.60 -5.10 -18.01
CA ASN A 48 5.94 -5.47 -17.57
C ASN A 48 6.02 -6.99 -17.34
N GLY A 49 5.80 -7.75 -18.41
CA GLY A 49 5.79 -9.22 -18.41
C GLY A 49 4.39 -9.86 -18.46
N ALA A 50 3.34 -9.07 -18.24
CA ALA A 50 1.93 -9.46 -18.33
C ALA A 50 1.08 -8.25 -18.81
N PRO A 51 -0.24 -8.36 -19.02
CA PRO A 51 -1.09 -7.20 -19.30
C PRO A 51 -1.06 -6.13 -18.19
N ALA A 52 -1.35 -4.87 -18.52
CA ALA A 52 -1.41 -3.77 -17.54
C ALA A 52 -2.81 -3.19 -17.39
N LEU A 53 -3.10 -2.56 -16.25
CA LEU A 53 -4.22 -1.61 -16.15
C LEU A 53 -3.78 -0.27 -16.74
N HIS A 54 -4.35 0.09 -17.88
CA HIS A 54 -4.02 1.29 -18.64
C HIS A 54 -5.15 2.32 -18.52
N THR A 55 -4.81 3.49 -17.98
CA THR A 55 -5.71 4.62 -17.77
C THR A 55 -5.42 5.71 -18.78
N GLN A 56 -6.40 6.02 -19.63
CA GLN A 56 -6.39 7.12 -20.59
C GLN A 56 -7.61 8.01 -20.36
N ILE A 57 -7.46 9.10 -19.62
CA ILE A 57 -8.60 9.90 -19.13
C ILE A 57 -8.21 11.35 -18.88
N GLU A 58 -9.13 12.30 -19.13
CA GLU A 58 -9.03 13.66 -18.59
C GLU A 58 -9.83 13.77 -17.29
N HIS A 59 -9.16 14.00 -16.17
CA HIS A 59 -9.80 14.00 -14.86
C HIS A 59 -9.00 14.84 -13.84
N PHE A 60 -9.53 15.04 -12.64
CA PHE A 60 -8.79 15.70 -11.55
C PHE A 60 -7.62 14.86 -11.00
N GLY A 61 -7.60 13.57 -11.31
CA GLY A 61 -6.61 12.63 -10.81
C GLY A 61 -6.80 11.24 -11.42
N ALA A 62 -5.85 10.36 -11.17
CA ALA A 62 -5.90 8.94 -11.48
C ALA A 62 -5.90 8.11 -10.18
N THR A 63 -6.65 7.01 -10.17
CA THR A 63 -6.71 6.08 -9.04
C THR A 63 -6.79 4.66 -9.57
N TRP A 64 -6.04 3.77 -8.94
CA TRP A 64 -6.13 2.32 -9.05
C TRP A 64 -6.33 1.76 -7.65
N SER A 65 -7.46 1.10 -7.41
CA SER A 65 -7.80 0.63 -6.07
C SER A 65 -8.46 -0.74 -6.07
N THR A 66 -8.50 -1.35 -4.89
CA THR A 66 -9.24 -2.59 -4.66
C THR A 66 -9.98 -2.54 -3.33
N THR A 67 -11.22 -3.02 -3.35
CA THR A 67 -12.07 -3.26 -2.17
C THR A 67 -12.42 -4.75 -2.01
N THR A 68 -11.94 -5.61 -2.91
CA THR A 68 -12.39 -7.01 -3.02
C THR A 68 -11.25 -8.01 -3.04
N ASN A 69 -10.02 -7.60 -3.37
CA ASN A 69 -8.87 -8.50 -3.35
C ASN A 69 -8.41 -8.74 -1.90
N THR A 70 -8.74 -9.91 -1.34
CA THR A 70 -8.49 -10.26 0.06
C THR A 70 -7.01 -10.43 0.42
N ASN A 71 -6.10 -10.45 -0.56
CA ASN A 71 -4.67 -10.36 -0.27
C ASN A 71 -4.28 -8.94 0.18
N PHE A 72 -5.01 -7.92 -0.29
CA PHE A 72 -4.77 -6.49 -0.01
C PHE A 72 -5.81 -5.87 0.95
N VAL A 73 -7.03 -6.36 0.99
CA VAL A 73 -8.07 -5.84 1.89
C VAL A 73 -8.15 -6.75 3.12
N ARG A 74 -7.52 -6.33 4.22
CA ARG A 74 -7.35 -7.14 5.44
C ARG A 74 -6.85 -6.31 6.63
N ASP A 75 -6.87 -6.94 7.79
CA ASP A 75 -6.19 -6.47 9.01
C ASP A 75 -4.66 -6.65 8.88
N TYR A 76 -3.95 -5.52 8.81
CA TYR A 76 -2.48 -5.47 8.71
C TYR A 76 -1.77 -5.55 10.06
N THR A 77 -2.49 -5.37 11.18
CA THR A 77 -1.90 -5.45 12.53
C THR A 77 -1.50 -6.88 12.91
N GLN A 78 -1.93 -7.86 12.13
CA GLN A 78 -1.53 -9.26 12.24
C GLN A 78 -0.12 -9.54 11.66
N MET A 79 0.48 -8.55 11.01
CA MET A 79 1.84 -8.60 10.45
C MET A 79 2.74 -7.70 11.27
N GLN A 80 4.05 -7.96 11.36
CA GLN A 80 4.97 -7.01 11.99
C GLN A 80 5.20 -5.78 11.09
N GLY A 81 5.39 -6.03 9.80
CA GLY A 81 5.61 -5.02 8.78
C GLY A 81 5.15 -5.52 7.41
N VAL A 82 4.85 -4.60 6.51
CA VAL A 82 4.32 -4.89 5.18
C VAL A 82 4.91 -3.91 4.15
N THR A 83 5.23 -4.42 2.97
CA THR A 83 5.68 -3.64 1.83
C THR A 83 4.63 -3.71 0.73
N PHE A 84 4.25 -2.55 0.21
CA PHE A 84 3.41 -2.41 -0.97
C PHE A 84 4.26 -1.95 -2.15
N GLY A 85 3.97 -2.49 -3.34
CA GLY A 85 4.66 -2.14 -4.57
C GLY A 85 3.69 -1.95 -5.74
N ILE A 86 4.13 -1.17 -6.73
CA ILE A 86 3.43 -0.96 -7.99
C ILE A 86 4.45 -0.62 -9.08
N ASP A 87 4.33 -1.25 -10.25
CA ASP A 87 5.05 -0.82 -11.43
C ASP A 87 4.21 0.21 -12.18
N VAL A 88 4.81 1.32 -12.57
CA VAL A 88 4.14 2.39 -13.30
C VAL A 88 4.87 2.74 -14.59
N LEU A 89 4.09 3.05 -15.62
CA LEU A 89 4.54 3.64 -16.87
C LEU A 89 3.67 4.87 -17.14
N ALA A 90 4.25 6.07 -17.01
CA ALA A 90 3.57 7.30 -17.38
C ALA A 90 3.97 7.68 -18.81
N ASN A 91 3.05 7.54 -19.77
CA ASN A 91 3.29 7.98 -21.14
C ASN A 91 3.04 9.49 -21.29
N SER A 92 2.03 10.01 -20.59
CA SER A 92 1.71 11.44 -20.56
C SER A 92 0.98 11.80 -19.28
N VAL A 93 1.33 12.95 -18.70
CA VAL A 93 0.55 13.62 -17.65
C VAL A 93 0.47 15.08 -18.04
N TRP A 94 -0.58 15.44 -18.78
CA TRP A 94 -0.65 16.69 -19.53
C TRP A 94 -1.60 17.68 -18.87
N PHE A 95 -1.09 18.87 -18.54
CA PHE A 95 -1.84 19.93 -17.87
C PHE A 95 -1.44 21.30 -18.40
N PHE A 96 -2.43 22.10 -18.83
CA PHE A 96 -2.21 23.43 -19.42
C PHE A 96 -1.12 23.45 -20.50
N ASN A 97 -1.30 22.59 -21.51
CA ASN A 97 -0.45 22.54 -22.71
C ASN A 97 1.03 22.24 -22.44
N ARG A 98 1.32 21.46 -21.39
CA ARG A 98 2.65 20.93 -21.08
C ARG A 98 2.56 19.63 -20.27
N GLU A 99 3.62 18.83 -20.35
CA GLU A 99 3.85 17.73 -19.41
C GLU A 99 4.07 18.30 -18.01
N VAL A 100 3.48 17.63 -17.03
CA VAL A 100 3.67 17.91 -15.61
C VAL A 100 3.89 16.60 -14.86
N THR A 101 4.39 16.70 -13.64
CA THR A 101 4.46 15.55 -12.75
C THR A 101 3.27 15.52 -11.80
N ARG A 102 2.93 14.32 -11.31
CA ARG A 102 1.93 14.13 -10.25
C ARG A 102 2.47 13.17 -9.22
N ASP A 103 2.27 13.50 -7.95
CA ASP A 103 2.62 12.58 -6.88
C ASP A 103 1.68 11.38 -6.92
N LEU A 104 2.24 10.19 -6.67
CA LEU A 104 1.51 8.96 -6.48
C LEU A 104 1.62 8.60 -5.00
N VAL A 105 0.47 8.51 -4.34
CA VAL A 105 0.37 8.06 -2.96
C VAL A 105 -0.27 6.68 -2.90
N ILE A 106 0.07 5.92 -1.88
CA ILE A 106 -0.79 4.84 -1.39
C ILE A 106 -1.64 5.40 -0.27
N GLU A 107 -2.91 5.07 -0.29
CA GLU A 107 -3.88 5.40 0.74
C GLU A 107 -4.59 4.12 1.18
N LEU A 108 -4.61 3.90 2.49
CA LEU A 108 -5.26 2.77 3.14
C LEU A 108 -6.50 3.30 3.85
N ARG A 109 -7.69 2.99 3.34
CA ARG A 109 -8.96 3.59 3.78
C ARG A 109 -9.78 2.60 4.60
N ASP A 110 -10.37 3.12 5.66
CA ASP A 110 -11.30 2.47 6.58
C ASP A 110 -12.65 3.21 6.51
N TYR A 111 -13.66 2.51 5.98
CA TYR A 111 -15.01 3.04 5.80
C TYR A 111 -15.93 2.75 6.99
N ASP A 112 -15.56 1.82 7.87
CA ASP A 112 -16.35 1.46 9.05
C ASP A 112 -16.30 2.54 10.14
N ASN A 113 -15.22 3.32 10.16
CA ASN A 113 -14.94 4.29 11.22
C ASN A 113 -14.84 5.72 10.64
N GLN A 114 -15.89 6.15 9.97
CA GLN A 114 -16.04 7.53 9.47
C GLN A 114 -16.09 8.52 10.64
N ALA A 115 -15.35 9.61 10.51
CA ALA A 115 -15.33 10.68 11.50
C ALA A 115 -15.67 12.02 10.83
N ASN A 116 -16.32 12.92 11.58
CA ASN A 116 -16.55 14.31 11.21
C ASN A 116 -17.27 14.54 9.87
N GLY A 117 -18.10 13.60 9.44
CA GLY A 117 -18.86 13.70 8.17
C GLY A 117 -18.01 13.47 6.92
N LEU A 118 -16.75 13.03 7.07
CA LEU A 118 -15.90 12.61 5.97
C LEU A 118 -16.20 11.15 5.58
N PRO A 119 -16.01 10.77 4.31
CA PRO A 119 -16.45 9.48 3.79
C PRO A 119 -15.68 8.27 4.33
N TYR A 120 -14.50 8.47 4.91
CA TYR A 120 -13.65 7.43 5.51
C TYR A 120 -12.58 8.06 6.39
N THR A 121 -11.92 7.24 7.20
CA THR A 121 -10.62 7.55 7.83
C THR A 121 -9.53 6.86 7.03
N SER A 122 -8.36 7.48 6.84
CA SER A 122 -7.26 6.84 6.12
C SER A 122 -5.89 7.23 6.64
N VAL A 123 -4.90 6.42 6.28
CA VAL A 123 -3.48 6.75 6.38
C VAL A 123 -2.86 6.66 4.99
N TRP A 124 -1.97 7.59 4.68
CA TRP A 124 -1.42 7.70 3.33
C TRP A 124 0.04 8.12 3.33
N THR A 125 0.75 7.80 2.26
CA THR A 125 2.12 8.27 2.05
C THR A 125 2.47 8.29 0.58
N LYS A 126 3.44 9.12 0.21
CA LYS A 126 3.96 9.19 -1.15
C LYS A 126 4.80 7.95 -1.45
N VAL A 127 4.43 7.25 -2.51
CA VAL A 127 5.14 6.07 -3.03
C VAL A 127 6.08 6.46 -4.17
N GLY A 128 5.73 7.51 -4.91
CA GLY A 128 6.58 8.05 -5.96
C GLY A 128 5.94 9.21 -6.71
N THR A 129 6.37 9.41 -7.95
CA THR A 129 5.88 10.47 -8.82
C THR A 129 5.69 9.91 -10.22
N LEU A 130 4.53 10.18 -10.83
CA LEU A 130 4.26 9.97 -12.24
C LEU A 130 4.96 11.07 -13.04
N ASP A 131 5.89 10.67 -13.90
CA ASP A 131 6.76 11.57 -14.66
C ASP A 131 7.00 10.99 -16.06
N ALA A 132 6.36 11.57 -17.07
CA ALA A 132 6.47 11.13 -18.46
C ALA A 132 7.87 11.31 -19.08
N SER A 133 8.78 12.04 -18.40
CA SER A 133 10.17 12.13 -18.83
C SER A 133 11.00 10.88 -18.47
N LYS A 134 10.46 10.01 -17.60
CA LYS A 134 11.09 8.74 -17.23
C LYS A 134 10.75 7.68 -18.28
N ALA A 135 11.78 7.17 -18.95
CA ALA A 135 11.60 6.11 -19.93
C ALA A 135 11.35 4.76 -19.24
N GLY A 136 10.33 4.04 -19.70
CA GLY A 136 10.03 2.67 -19.30
C GLY A 136 9.42 2.52 -17.90
N TRP A 137 9.11 1.26 -17.57
CA TRP A 137 8.49 0.89 -16.29
C TRP A 137 9.37 1.27 -15.09
N GLN A 138 8.74 1.88 -14.09
CA GLN A 138 9.36 2.23 -12.82
C GLN A 138 8.70 1.42 -11.71
N HIS A 139 9.50 0.70 -10.92
CA HIS A 139 9.01 0.05 -9.71
C HIS A 139 9.00 1.05 -8.55
N LEU A 140 7.83 1.28 -7.97
CA LEU A 140 7.65 2.15 -6.81
C LEU A 140 7.17 1.31 -5.62
N SER A 141 7.65 1.61 -4.42
CA SER A 141 7.28 0.84 -3.23
C SER A 141 7.35 1.67 -1.95
N VAL A 142 6.60 1.23 -0.95
CA VAL A 142 6.70 1.76 0.41
C VAL A 142 6.56 0.64 1.44
N THR A 143 7.25 0.79 2.55
CA THR A 143 7.26 -0.18 3.64
C THR A 143 6.71 0.45 4.92
N ILE A 144 5.73 -0.23 5.53
CA ILE A 144 5.32 -0.03 6.90
C ILE A 144 6.17 -0.97 7.76
N ALA A 145 7.12 -0.41 8.51
CA ALA A 145 8.03 -1.20 9.34
C ALA A 145 7.38 -1.73 10.63
N ASP A 146 6.39 -1.03 11.15
CA ASP A 146 5.64 -1.38 12.36
C ASP A 146 4.16 -1.06 12.16
N THR A 147 3.35 -2.09 11.93
CA THR A 147 1.89 -1.96 11.75
C THR A 147 1.16 -1.76 13.08
N SER A 148 1.83 -1.95 14.21
CA SER A 148 1.29 -1.76 15.56
C SER A 148 1.51 -0.34 16.10
N ALA A 149 2.17 0.52 15.32
CA ALA A 149 2.47 1.89 15.70
C ALA A 149 1.20 2.69 16.04
N LEU A 150 1.24 3.40 17.18
CA LEU A 150 0.11 4.24 17.61
C LEU A 150 0.10 5.59 16.88
N GLY A 151 1.26 6.21 16.72
CA GLY A 151 1.42 7.46 15.99
C GLY A 151 1.69 7.23 14.50
N LEU A 152 1.47 8.26 13.68
CA LEU A 152 1.86 8.25 12.28
C LEU A 152 3.39 8.14 12.16
N PRO A 153 3.91 7.15 11.41
CA PRO A 153 5.34 7.09 11.09
C PRO A 153 5.77 8.31 10.27
N ALA A 154 7.07 8.62 10.26
CA ALA A 154 7.60 9.71 9.44
C ALA A 154 7.26 9.50 7.96
N GLY A 155 6.76 10.56 7.31
CA GLY A 155 6.33 10.53 5.91
C GLY A 155 4.90 10.01 5.69
N TRP A 156 4.21 9.57 6.74
CA TRP A 156 2.79 9.22 6.67
C TRP A 156 1.91 10.38 7.10
N GLY A 157 0.84 10.62 6.33
CA GLY A 157 -0.26 11.51 6.66
C GLY A 157 -1.48 10.74 7.15
N GLY A 158 -2.38 11.46 7.81
CA GLY A 158 -3.68 10.95 8.22
C GLY A 158 -4.81 11.76 7.62
N TYR A 159 -5.98 11.14 7.50
CA TYR A 159 -7.22 11.76 7.03
C TYR A 159 -8.39 11.21 7.85
N GLY A 160 -9.44 12.02 8.00
CA GLY A 160 -10.61 11.73 8.86
C GLY A 160 -10.99 12.91 9.76
N ASN A 161 -10.15 13.95 9.82
CA ASN A 161 -10.49 15.25 10.38
C ASN A 161 -9.70 16.34 9.66
N GLU A 162 -10.11 17.60 9.82
CA GLU A 162 -9.46 18.77 9.21
C GLU A 162 -9.24 19.85 10.25
N ASP A 163 -8.10 20.57 10.15
CA ASP A 163 -7.84 21.71 11.02
C ASP A 163 -8.60 22.95 10.53
N ALA A 164 -8.45 24.09 11.23
CA ALA A 164 -9.12 25.33 10.84
C ALA A 164 -8.66 25.89 9.48
N GLN A 165 -7.59 25.34 8.89
CA GLN A 165 -7.07 25.69 7.57
C GLN A 165 -7.46 24.65 6.50
N GLY A 166 -8.17 23.58 6.87
CA GLY A 166 -8.53 22.49 5.97
C GLY A 166 -7.41 21.48 5.75
N ASN A 167 -6.34 21.50 6.54
CA ASN A 167 -5.31 20.46 6.44
C ASN A 167 -5.83 19.17 7.08
N PRO A 168 -5.75 18.03 6.38
CA PRO A 168 -6.23 16.77 6.91
C PRO A 168 -5.28 16.25 8.00
N TYR A 169 -5.86 15.64 9.03
CA TYR A 169 -5.13 14.89 10.04
C TYR A 169 -5.92 13.67 10.50
N LEU A 170 -5.22 12.74 11.16
CA LEU A 170 -5.86 11.58 11.76
C LEU A 170 -6.64 11.98 13.02
N PRO A 171 -7.93 11.66 13.16
CA PRO A 171 -8.71 11.96 14.36
C PRO A 171 -8.03 11.51 15.65
N SER A 172 -8.21 12.24 16.75
CA SER A 172 -7.52 11.98 18.03
C SER A 172 -7.89 10.66 18.71
N ASP A 173 -9.05 10.10 18.36
CA ASP A 173 -9.56 8.81 18.79
C ASP A 173 -9.07 7.66 17.88
N ARG A 174 -8.26 7.97 16.86
CA ARG A 174 -7.68 7.00 15.92
C ARG A 174 -6.16 6.98 16.04
N THR A 175 -5.61 5.80 15.79
CA THR A 175 -4.18 5.52 15.69
C THR A 175 -3.84 4.94 14.34
N PHE A 176 -2.57 4.99 13.95
CA PHE A 176 -2.10 4.36 12.70
C PHE A 176 -2.49 2.88 12.65
N ALA A 177 -2.18 2.12 13.71
CA ALA A 177 -2.60 0.72 13.86
C ALA A 177 -4.12 0.52 13.78
N SER A 178 -4.93 1.44 14.35
CA SER A 178 -6.40 1.30 14.30
C SER A 178 -6.97 1.42 12.88
N VAL A 179 -6.32 2.19 12.00
CA VAL A 179 -6.72 2.28 10.58
C VAL A 179 -6.26 1.03 9.85
N LEU A 180 -5.03 0.59 10.12
CA LEU A 180 -4.47 -0.64 9.55
C LEU A 180 -5.24 -1.91 9.90
N ALA A 181 -5.94 -1.92 11.05
CA ALA A 181 -6.78 -3.04 11.47
C ALA A 181 -8.07 -3.19 10.66
N GLY A 182 -8.54 -2.12 10.01
CA GLY A 182 -9.82 -2.06 9.30
C GLY A 182 -9.66 -1.52 7.88
N VAL A 183 -8.62 -1.92 7.16
CA VAL A 183 -8.45 -1.48 5.76
C VAL A 183 -9.47 -2.18 4.87
N ASP A 184 -10.38 -1.38 4.35
CA ASP A 184 -11.47 -1.77 3.44
C ASP A 184 -11.14 -1.47 1.97
N GLU A 185 -10.23 -0.52 1.73
CA GLU A 185 -9.73 -0.19 0.40
C GLU A 185 -8.24 0.14 0.43
N VAL A 186 -7.51 -0.44 -0.53
CA VAL A 186 -6.14 -0.02 -0.86
C VAL A 186 -6.20 0.76 -2.16
N ALA A 187 -5.71 1.99 -2.16
CA ALA A 187 -5.72 2.85 -3.34
C ALA A 187 -4.32 3.42 -3.63
N PHE A 188 -3.83 3.19 -4.84
CA PHE A 188 -2.77 3.99 -5.43
C PHE A 188 -3.42 5.14 -6.19
N THR A 189 -3.14 6.37 -5.78
CA THR A 189 -3.86 7.53 -6.33
C THR A 189 -3.00 8.76 -6.42
N THR A 190 -3.36 9.66 -7.34
CA THR A 190 -2.79 11.00 -7.41
C THR A 190 -3.55 12.02 -6.55
N PHE A 191 -4.67 11.62 -5.93
CA PHE A 191 -5.41 12.45 -4.99
C PHE A 191 -4.68 12.46 -3.64
N VAL A 192 -3.74 13.39 -3.49
CA VAL A 192 -3.08 13.63 -2.19
C VAL A 192 -4.09 14.32 -1.25
N PRO A 193 -4.41 13.74 -0.08
CA PRO A 193 -5.34 14.38 0.85
C PRO A 193 -4.90 15.80 1.22
N GLY A 194 -5.85 16.73 1.25
CA GLY A 194 -5.60 18.16 1.54
C GLY A 194 -5.18 19.00 0.34
N PHE A 195 -5.04 18.41 -0.85
CA PHE A 195 -4.69 19.13 -2.07
C PHE A 195 -5.89 19.24 -3.03
N ALA A 196 -5.99 20.40 -3.67
CA ALA A 196 -6.88 20.61 -4.80
C ALA A 196 -6.12 20.40 -6.11
N PHE A 197 -6.71 19.67 -7.05
CA PHE A 197 -6.11 19.35 -8.34
C PHE A 197 -6.89 19.99 -9.48
N GLY A 198 -6.20 20.27 -10.58
CA GLY A 198 -6.82 20.72 -11.83
C GLY A 198 -7.08 19.57 -12.79
N PHE A 199 -8.04 19.74 -13.69
CA PHE A 199 -8.31 18.79 -14.78
C PHE A 199 -7.05 18.54 -15.59
N THR A 200 -6.59 17.29 -15.61
CA THR A 200 -5.31 16.84 -16.16
C THR A 200 -5.59 15.60 -17.02
N TYR A 201 -4.96 15.51 -18.19
CA TYR A 201 -5.01 14.30 -18.99
C TYR A 201 -3.94 13.31 -18.51
N PHE A 202 -4.36 12.08 -18.24
CA PHE A 202 -3.52 10.97 -17.81
C PHE A 202 -3.51 9.91 -18.91
N ASP A 203 -2.31 9.53 -19.34
CA ASP A 203 -2.02 8.29 -20.07
C ASP A 203 -0.96 7.54 -19.25
N VAL A 204 -1.45 6.65 -18.39
CA VAL A 204 -0.65 5.96 -17.37
C VAL A 204 -1.08 4.51 -17.30
N ALA A 205 -0.11 3.60 -17.34
CA ALA A 205 -0.32 2.19 -17.10
C ALA A 205 0.31 1.73 -15.79
N VAL A 206 -0.34 0.79 -15.13
CA VAL A 206 0.17 0.14 -13.91
C VAL A 206 0.15 -1.37 -14.05
N ASP A 207 1.15 -2.02 -13.47
CA ASP A 207 1.33 -3.47 -13.48
C ASP A 207 1.98 -3.93 -12.17
N ASN A 208 2.06 -5.24 -11.95
CA ASN A 208 2.76 -5.89 -10.84
C ASN A 208 2.45 -5.26 -9.47
N ILE A 209 1.17 -4.99 -9.20
CA ILE A 209 0.75 -4.47 -7.89
C ILE A 209 1.00 -5.55 -6.85
N SER A 210 1.84 -5.25 -5.87
CA SER A 210 2.37 -6.25 -4.96
C SER A 210 2.21 -5.90 -3.50
N ILE A 211 2.13 -6.94 -2.69
CA ILE A 211 2.17 -6.86 -1.24
C ILE A 211 3.00 -8.03 -0.70
N SER A 212 3.91 -7.72 0.22
CA SER A 212 4.77 -8.72 0.84
C SER A 212 5.00 -8.42 2.32
N PRO A 213 5.17 -9.45 3.16
CA PRO A 213 5.59 -9.23 4.54
C PRO A 213 7.02 -8.71 4.56
N VAL A 214 7.33 -7.77 5.46
CA VAL A 214 8.73 -7.44 5.74
C VAL A 214 9.35 -8.65 6.45
N PRO A 215 10.40 -9.27 5.90
CA PRO A 215 11.04 -10.40 6.56
C PRO A 215 11.49 -9.97 7.96
N GLU A 216 11.16 -10.76 8.98
CA GLU A 216 11.69 -10.49 10.31
C GLU A 216 13.22 -10.46 10.21
N PRO A 217 13.89 -9.42 10.76
CA PRO A 217 15.34 -9.47 10.88
C PRO A 217 15.68 -10.78 11.59
N ALA A 218 16.74 -11.46 11.15
CA ALA A 218 17.10 -12.85 11.47
C ALA A 218 17.30 -13.20 12.96
N GLN A 219 16.81 -12.39 13.90
CA GLN A 219 16.75 -12.60 15.34
C GLN A 219 16.18 -13.98 15.70
N GLY A 220 15.12 -14.45 15.01
CA GLY A 220 14.62 -15.82 15.20
C GLY A 220 15.65 -16.89 14.80
N GLY A 221 16.32 -16.69 13.65
CA GLY A 221 17.42 -17.54 13.20
C GLY A 221 18.65 -17.49 14.11
N MET A 222 19.00 -16.31 14.65
CA MET A 222 20.09 -16.12 15.60
C MET A 222 19.77 -16.71 16.96
N LEU A 223 18.52 -16.63 17.41
CA LEU A 223 18.06 -17.25 18.66
C LEU A 223 18.10 -18.78 18.54
N LEU A 224 17.60 -19.33 17.43
CA LEU A 224 17.66 -20.76 17.15
C LEU A 224 19.10 -21.27 17.00
N ALA A 225 19.94 -20.52 16.30
CA ALA A 225 21.38 -20.83 16.19
C ALA A 225 22.08 -20.75 17.56
N GLY A 226 21.75 -19.76 18.38
CA GLY A 226 22.26 -19.61 19.74
C GLY A 226 21.84 -20.77 20.65
N LEU A 227 20.57 -21.17 20.61
CA LEU A 227 20.04 -22.31 21.36
C LEU A 227 20.66 -23.64 20.89
N ALA A 228 20.82 -23.83 19.58
CA ALA A 228 21.49 -25.00 19.02
C ALA A 228 22.97 -25.09 19.43
N ALA A 229 23.68 -23.96 19.44
CA ALA A 229 25.06 -23.88 19.90
C ALA A 229 25.18 -24.21 21.40
N MET A 230 24.27 -23.71 22.23
CA MET A 230 24.21 -24.01 23.67
C MET A 230 23.93 -25.50 23.92
N ALA A 231 23.00 -26.11 23.17
CA ALA A 231 22.71 -27.54 23.27
C ALA A 231 23.90 -28.43 22.86
N ALA A 232 24.64 -28.03 21.82
CA ALA A 232 25.85 -28.74 21.38
C ALA A 232 26.97 -28.67 22.43
N LEU A 233 27.18 -27.50 23.05
CA LEU A 233 28.14 -27.31 24.14
C LEU A 233 27.77 -28.12 25.39
N ALA A 234 26.49 -28.15 25.76
CA ALA A 234 26.00 -28.95 26.87
C ALA A 234 26.23 -30.46 26.65
N ARG A 235 25.93 -31.00 25.46
CA ARG A 235 26.22 -32.41 25.12
C ARG A 235 27.71 -32.73 25.17
N ARG A 236 28.57 -31.79 24.77
CA ARG A 236 30.03 -31.99 24.82
C ARG A 236 30.55 -32.06 26.25
N ARG A 237 29.96 -31.31 27.19
CA ARG A 237 30.30 -31.38 28.62
C ARG A 237 29.84 -32.68 29.28
N ALA A 238 28.67 -33.21 28.90
CA ALA A 238 28.15 -34.46 29.47
C ALA A 238 28.89 -35.73 29.01
N ARG A 239 29.77 -35.64 28.00
CA ARG A 239 30.57 -36.75 27.46
C ARG A 239 32.03 -36.76 27.96
N ARG A 240 32.38 -35.84 28.86
CA ARG A 240 33.66 -35.82 29.58
C ARG A 240 33.41 -36.21 31.02
#